data_AF-A0A151WI46-F1
#
_entry.id   AF-A0A151WI46-F1
#
_cell.length_a   1.000
_cell.length_b   1.000
_cell.length_c   1.000
_cell.angle_alpha   90.00
_cell.angle_beta   90.00
_cell.angle_gamma   90.00
#
_symmetry.space_group_name_H-M   'P 1'
#
loop_
_entity.id
_entity.type
_entity.pdbx_description
1 polymer ?
#
loop_
_entity_poly.entity_id
_entity_poly.type
_entity_poly.pdbx_seq_one_letter_code
_entity_poly.pdbx_strand_id
1 'polypeptide(L)'
;MNLDDIVLNVPIINALQNAEIAEQRRRIFHIRDDPFELPNEQFITLFRLSKAAARYLIELVEPHLTPQTRISSIDPTTKVITALRFFASGSYQMDIGKNIYMAVSQPTVSRCIHEVIDVITRQEIMNH
;
A
#
# COMPACT_ATOMS: atom_id res chain seq x y z
N MET A 1 22.47 42.39 19.91
CA MET A 1 22.43 41.03 19.34
C MET A 1 23.41 41.01 18.19
N ASN A 2 24.52 40.29 18.32
CA ASN A 2 25.64 40.40 17.40
C ASN A 2 25.31 39.67 16.09
N LEU A 3 25.61 40.28 14.94
CA LEU A 3 25.24 39.74 13.62
C LEU A 3 25.93 38.37 13.38
N ASP A 4 27.09 38.18 14.00
CA ASP A 4 27.86 36.94 13.95
C ASP A 4 27.15 35.76 14.63
N ASP A 5 26.40 35.99 15.71
CA ASP A 5 25.62 34.93 16.41
C ASP A 5 24.45 34.43 15.56
N ILE A 6 23.88 35.31 14.72
CA ILE A 6 22.79 34.95 13.80
C ILE A 6 23.35 34.09 12.66
N VAL A 7 24.48 34.50 12.08
CA VAL A 7 25.11 33.78 10.96
C VAL A 7 25.63 32.42 11.39
N LEU A 8 26.13 32.26 12.62
CA LEU A 8 26.59 30.96 13.13
C LEU A 8 25.44 29.97 13.39
N ASN A 9 24.24 30.49 13.70
CA ASN A 9 23.07 29.67 14.03
C ASN A 9 22.23 29.29 12.80
N VAL A 10 22.32 30.03 11.69
CA VAL A 10 21.58 29.72 10.44
C VAL A 10 21.90 28.32 9.90
N PRO A 11 23.17 27.85 9.83
CA PRO A 11 23.48 26.49 9.41
C PRO A 11 22.88 25.43 10.35
N ILE A 12 22.87 25.69 11.65
CA ILE A 12 22.31 24.79 12.67
C ILE A 12 20.79 24.71 12.52
N ILE A 13 20.12 25.85 12.36
CA ILE A 13 18.66 25.92 12.11
C ILE A 13 18.29 25.18 10.83
N ASN A 14 19.05 25.40 9.75
CA ASN A 14 18.83 24.69 8.49
C ASN A 14 19.09 23.18 8.62
N ALA A 15 20.11 22.77 9.37
CA ALA A 15 20.40 21.36 9.60
C ALA A 15 19.30 20.69 10.45
N LEU A 16 18.78 21.38 11.47
CA LEU A 16 17.66 20.92 12.29
C LEU A 16 16.38 20.82 11.46
N GLN A 17 16.06 21.83 10.66
CA GLN A 17 14.88 21.85 9.80
C GLN A 17 14.98 20.79 8.69
N ASN A 18 16.16 20.56 8.12
CA ASN A 18 16.40 19.49 7.15
C ASN A 18 16.34 18.09 7.80
N ALA A 19 16.81 17.95 9.03
CA ALA A 19 16.71 16.71 9.79
C ALA A 19 15.24 16.42 10.16
N GLU A 20 14.47 17.43 10.52
CA GLU A 20 13.04 17.34 10.81
C GLU A 20 12.24 16.99 9.55
N ILE A 21 12.53 17.61 8.40
CA ILE A 21 11.98 17.22 7.09
C ILE A 21 12.38 15.78 6.72
N ALA A 22 13.64 15.38 6.99
CA ALA A 22 14.10 14.02 6.74
C ALA A 22 13.44 13.00 7.68
N GLU A 23 13.13 13.39 8.91
CA GLU A 23 12.41 12.60 9.90
C GLU A 23 10.91 12.50 9.55
N GLN A 24 10.29 13.57 9.05
CA GLN A 24 8.94 13.55 8.47
C GLN A 24 8.88 12.74 7.16
N ARG A 25 10.00 12.66 6.43
CA ARG A 25 10.18 11.79 5.27
C ARG A 25 10.62 10.37 5.64
N ARG A 26 10.88 10.04 6.92
CA ARG A 26 10.83 8.63 7.34
C ARG A 26 9.45 8.19 6.91
N ARG A 27 9.40 7.17 6.05
CA ARG A 27 8.15 6.61 5.53
C ARG A 27 7.25 6.39 6.73
N ILE A 28 6.29 7.29 6.94
CA ILE A 28 5.22 7.07 7.89
C ILE A 28 4.50 5.90 7.24
N PHE A 29 4.80 4.70 7.72
CA PHE A 29 3.99 3.54 7.43
C PHE A 29 2.65 3.90 8.05
N HIS A 30 1.75 4.49 7.27
CA HIS A 30 0.37 4.60 7.70
C HIS A 30 -0.04 3.20 8.13
N ILE A 31 -0.52 3.11 9.37
CA ILE A 31 -1.12 1.89 9.88
C ILE A 31 -2.23 1.57 8.88
N ARG A 32 -2.05 0.49 8.13
CA ARG A 32 -3.06 0.01 7.21
C ARG A 32 -4.18 -0.54 8.07
N ASP A 33 -5.33 0.10 8.05
CA ASP A 33 -6.52 -0.49 8.61
C ASP A 33 -6.80 -1.79 7.85
N ASP A 34 -6.96 -2.90 8.57
CA ASP A 34 -7.25 -4.19 7.96
C ASP A 34 -8.61 -4.12 7.26
N PRO A 35 -8.67 -4.27 5.92
CA PRO A 35 -9.94 -4.22 5.20
C PRO A 35 -10.92 -5.31 5.64
N PHE A 36 -10.44 -6.42 6.20
CA PHE A 36 -11.29 -7.49 6.71
C PHE A 36 -12.04 -7.13 8.00
N GLU A 37 -11.72 -6.00 8.65
CA GLU A 37 -12.48 -5.47 9.78
C GLU A 37 -13.72 -4.66 9.35
N LEU A 38 -13.80 -4.27 8.08
CA LEU A 38 -14.96 -3.53 7.54
C LEU A 38 -16.25 -4.38 7.56
N PRO A 39 -17.45 -3.81 7.69
CA PRO A 39 -18.70 -4.56 7.49
C PRO A 39 -18.76 -5.20 6.10
N ASN A 40 -19.33 -6.40 5.98
CA ASN A 40 -19.35 -7.18 4.72
C ASN A 40 -19.91 -6.39 3.53
N GLU A 41 -20.99 -5.62 3.73
CA GLU A 41 -21.60 -4.80 2.68
C GLU A 41 -20.64 -3.71 2.18
N GLN A 42 -19.88 -3.09 3.08
CA GLN A 42 -18.87 -2.09 2.73
C GLN A 42 -17.70 -2.76 1.99
N PHE A 43 -17.28 -3.93 2.44
CA PHE A 43 -16.24 -4.71 1.78
C PHE A 43 -16.63 -5.05 0.33
N ILE A 44 -17.84 -5.56 0.11
CA ILE A 44 -18.36 -5.84 -1.25
C ILE A 44 -18.43 -4.55 -2.08
N THR A 45 -18.84 -3.44 -1.47
CA THR A 45 -18.89 -2.14 -2.16
C THR A 45 -17.51 -1.65 -2.58
N LEU A 46 -16.46 -1.96 -1.83
CA LEU A 46 -15.10 -1.49 -2.10
C LEU A 46 -14.29 -2.44 -3.00
N PHE A 47 -14.50 -3.75 -2.87
CA PHE A 47 -13.68 -4.78 -3.50
C PHE A 47 -14.45 -5.69 -4.48
N ARG A 48 -15.77 -5.51 -4.61
CA ARG A 48 -16.68 -6.31 -5.48
C ARG A 48 -16.72 -7.81 -5.21
N LEU A 49 -16.07 -8.26 -4.14
CA LEU A 49 -16.09 -9.64 -3.65
C LEU A 49 -16.58 -9.65 -2.20
N SER A 50 -17.14 -10.77 -1.76
CA SER A 50 -17.34 -11.03 -0.34
C SER A 50 -15.99 -11.26 0.35
N LYS A 51 -15.90 -11.06 1.67
CA LYS A 51 -14.68 -11.40 2.43
C LYS A 51 -14.26 -12.86 2.26
N ALA A 52 -15.23 -13.77 2.20
CA ALA A 52 -14.96 -15.20 1.99
C ALA A 52 -14.33 -15.46 0.62
N ALA A 53 -14.88 -14.88 -0.46
CA ALA A 53 -14.31 -15.00 -1.79
C ALA A 53 -12.93 -14.35 -1.89
N ALA A 54 -12.72 -13.20 -1.23
CA ALA A 54 -11.42 -12.54 -1.20
C ALA A 54 -10.37 -13.38 -0.45
N ARG A 55 -10.71 -13.99 0.70
CA ARG A 55 -9.81 -14.90 1.44
C ARG A 55 -9.46 -16.14 0.63
N TYR A 56 -10.46 -16.76 0.00
CA TYR A 56 -10.23 -17.88 -0.90
C TYR A 56 -9.26 -17.52 -2.03
N LEU A 57 -9.46 -16.36 -2.66
CA LEU A 57 -8.55 -15.88 -3.69
C LEU A 57 -7.13 -15.67 -3.15
N ILE A 58 -6.99 -15.08 -1.96
CA ILE A 58 -5.69 -14.88 -1.31
C ILE A 58 -4.99 -16.22 -1.09
N GLU A 59 -5.67 -17.19 -0.46
CA GLU A 59 -5.11 -18.52 -0.18
C GLU A 59 -4.69 -19.24 -1.46
N LEU A 60 -5.45 -19.06 -2.54
CA LEU A 60 -5.16 -19.65 -3.85
C LEU A 60 -3.92 -19.05 -4.52
N VAL A 61 -3.74 -17.71 -4.44
CA VAL A 61 -2.66 -17.02 -5.18
C VAL A 61 -1.39 -16.82 -4.36
N GLU A 62 -1.49 -16.72 -3.04
CA GLU A 62 -0.37 -16.42 -2.13
C GLU A 62 0.86 -17.32 -2.33
N PRO A 63 0.73 -18.65 -2.52
CA PRO A 63 1.89 -19.53 -2.77
C PRO A 63 2.67 -19.19 -4.05
N HIS A 64 2.03 -18.47 -4.98
CA HIS A 64 2.58 -18.12 -6.30
C HIS A 64 3.03 -16.66 -6.39
N LEU A 65 2.70 -15.84 -5.39
CA LEU A 65 3.15 -14.45 -5.31
C LEU A 65 4.58 -14.37 -4.74
N THR A 66 5.29 -13.29 -5.08
CA THR A 66 6.60 -13.00 -4.50
C THR A 66 6.43 -12.78 -2.98
N PRO A 67 7.15 -13.52 -2.13
CA PRO A 67 6.98 -13.44 -0.70
C PRO A 67 7.49 -12.11 -0.15
N GLN A 68 6.99 -11.74 1.03
CA GLN A 68 7.49 -10.61 1.79
C GLN A 68 8.93 -10.90 2.25
N THR A 69 9.88 -10.05 1.86
CA THR A 69 11.31 -10.24 2.21
C THR A 69 11.77 -9.35 3.36
N ARG A 70 11.04 -8.27 3.64
CA ARG A 70 11.31 -7.30 4.72
C ARG A 70 9.99 -6.85 5.33
N ILE A 71 9.97 -6.50 6.61
CA ILE A 71 8.76 -5.99 7.30
C ILE A 71 8.16 -4.77 6.56
N SER A 72 9.02 -3.91 5.99
CA SER A 72 8.59 -2.74 5.20
C SER A 72 8.06 -3.06 3.80
N SER A 73 8.22 -4.30 3.33
CA SER A 73 7.74 -4.73 2.01
C SER A 73 6.28 -5.16 2.11
N ILE A 74 5.56 -5.04 0.99
CA ILE A 74 4.15 -5.41 0.91
C ILE A 74 3.99 -6.93 1.01
N ASP A 75 3.15 -7.38 1.92
CA ASP A 75 2.79 -8.78 2.10
C ASP A 75 1.84 -9.26 0.98
N PRO A 76 1.75 -10.58 0.72
CA PRO A 76 0.90 -11.15 -0.32
C PRO A 76 -0.58 -10.75 -0.21
N THR A 77 -1.14 -10.76 1.01
CA THR A 77 -2.53 -10.36 1.25
C THR A 77 -2.77 -8.92 0.78
N THR A 78 -1.90 -7.98 1.18
CA THR A 78 -2.06 -6.59 0.76
C THR A 78 -1.90 -6.43 -0.76
N LYS A 79 -1.07 -7.23 -1.43
CA LYS A 79 -0.98 -7.20 -2.91
C LYS A 79 -2.31 -7.56 -3.57
N VAL A 80 -2.96 -8.62 -3.09
CA VAL A 80 -4.27 -9.05 -3.61
C VAL A 80 -5.35 -8.02 -3.34
N ILE A 81 -5.45 -7.51 -2.10
CA ILE A 81 -6.39 -6.44 -1.75
C ILE A 81 -6.17 -5.20 -2.62
N THR A 82 -4.90 -4.84 -2.85
CA THR A 82 -4.52 -3.71 -3.71
C THR A 82 -5.03 -3.89 -5.14
N ALA A 83 -4.84 -5.08 -5.70
CA ALA A 83 -5.31 -5.40 -7.04
C ALA A 83 -6.85 -5.42 -7.11
N LEU A 84 -7.52 -6.07 -6.15
CA LEU A 84 -8.98 -6.12 -6.06
C LEU A 84 -9.60 -4.71 -5.98
N ARG A 85 -8.99 -3.83 -5.18
CA ARG A 85 -9.44 -2.46 -5.06
C ARG A 85 -9.39 -1.75 -6.41
N PHE A 86 -8.28 -1.92 -7.14
CA PHE A 86 -8.12 -1.37 -8.48
C PHE A 86 -9.13 -1.94 -9.48
N PHE A 87 -9.37 -3.26 -9.47
CA PHE A 87 -10.35 -3.89 -10.35
C PHE A 87 -11.79 -3.41 -10.06
N ALA A 88 -12.10 -3.17 -8.79
CA ALA A 88 -13.40 -2.67 -8.35
C ALA A 88 -13.63 -1.19 -8.69
N SER A 89 -12.58 -0.35 -8.63
CA SER A 89 -12.66 1.10 -8.78
C SER A 89 -12.35 1.59 -10.20
N GLY A 90 -11.55 0.85 -10.96
CA GLY A 90 -11.09 1.19 -12.32
C GLY A 90 -10.22 2.44 -12.40
N SER A 91 -9.81 3.04 -11.27
CA SER A 91 -9.13 4.32 -11.24
C SER A 91 -7.85 4.29 -10.40
N TYR A 92 -6.73 4.59 -11.06
CA TYR A 92 -5.44 4.83 -10.38
C TYR A 92 -5.47 6.07 -9.48
N GLN A 93 -6.30 7.08 -9.78
CA GLN A 93 -6.23 8.41 -9.14
C GLN A 93 -7.17 8.56 -7.95
N MET A 94 -8.31 7.86 -7.92
CA MET A 94 -9.25 7.93 -6.78
C MET A 94 -8.74 7.26 -5.50
N ASP A 95 -7.76 6.36 -5.64
CA ASP A 95 -7.24 5.54 -4.55
C ASP A 95 -5.88 6.03 -4.01
N ILE A 96 -5.42 7.25 -4.33
CA ILE A 96 -4.17 7.80 -3.79
C ILE A 96 -4.43 8.89 -2.74
N GLY A 97 -5.52 9.66 -2.88
CA GLY A 97 -5.88 10.73 -1.93
C GLY A 97 -6.85 10.33 -0.82
N LYS A 98 -7.60 9.22 -0.97
CA LYS A 98 -8.61 8.75 -0.01
C LYS A 98 -8.36 7.33 0.52
N ASN A 99 -7.32 6.66 0.07
CA ASN A 99 -7.06 5.26 0.41
C ASN A 99 -6.19 5.14 1.66
N ILE A 100 -6.79 5.54 2.79
CA ILE A 100 -6.27 5.33 4.14
C ILE A 100 -5.93 3.84 4.40
N TYR A 101 -6.54 2.91 3.65
CA TYR A 101 -6.38 1.47 3.84
C TYR A 101 -5.11 0.90 3.23
N MET A 102 -4.57 1.46 2.14
CA MET A 102 -3.50 0.79 1.40
C MET A 102 -2.13 1.48 1.52
N ALA A 103 -2.07 2.79 1.74
CA ALA A 103 -0.82 3.52 2.00
C ALA A 103 0.35 3.15 1.05
N VAL A 104 0.05 2.87 -0.22
CA VAL A 104 1.02 2.42 -1.24
C VAL A 104 1.23 3.48 -2.30
N SER A 105 2.46 3.58 -2.81
CA SER A 105 2.77 4.41 -3.97
C SER A 105 2.17 3.82 -5.25
N GLN A 106 1.86 4.66 -6.23
CA GLN A 106 1.35 4.24 -7.55
C GLN A 106 2.21 3.14 -8.23
N PRO A 107 3.56 3.21 -8.23
CA PRO A 107 4.39 2.12 -8.78
C PRO A 107 4.21 0.79 -8.03
N THR A 108 3.90 0.84 -6.73
CA THR A 108 3.62 -0.36 -5.94
C THR A 108 2.26 -0.93 -6.32
N VAL A 109 1.24 -0.08 -6.47
CA VAL A 109 -0.09 -0.50 -6.97
C VAL A 109 0.05 -1.19 -8.33
N SER A 110 0.76 -0.57 -9.28
CA SER A 110 1.00 -1.15 -10.60
C SER A 110 1.66 -2.53 -10.51
N ARG A 111 2.72 -2.68 -9.71
CA ARG A 111 3.38 -3.98 -9.50
C ARG A 111 2.44 -5.03 -8.92
N CYS A 112 1.62 -4.67 -7.93
CA CYS A 112 0.65 -5.60 -7.35
C CYS A 112 -0.38 -6.07 -8.40
N ILE A 113 -0.89 -5.15 -9.23
CA ILE A 113 -1.85 -5.48 -10.28
C ILE A 113 -1.25 -6.49 -11.27
N HIS A 114 -0.05 -6.21 -11.80
CA HIS A 114 0.59 -7.09 -12.76
C HIS A 114 0.89 -8.46 -12.16
N GLU A 115 1.44 -8.49 -10.94
CA GLU A 115 1.79 -9.74 -10.26
C GLU A 115 0.55 -10.61 -9.98
N VAL A 116 -0.55 -10.01 -9.52
CA VAL A 116 -1.80 -10.74 -9.26
C VAL A 116 -2.46 -11.22 -10.55
N ILE A 117 -2.46 -10.41 -11.62
CA ILE A 117 -2.97 -10.83 -12.94
C ILE A 117 -2.15 -12.01 -13.46
N ASP A 118 -0.82 -11.90 -13.47
CA ASP A 118 0.09 -12.94 -13.96
C ASP A 118 -0.08 -14.28 -13.25
N VAL A 119 -0.53 -14.27 -11.99
CA VAL A 119 -0.87 -15.47 -11.23
C VAL A 119 -2.27 -15.96 -11.59
N ILE A 120 -3.30 -15.11 -11.49
CA ILE A 120 -4.70 -15.51 -11.72
C ILE A 120 -4.92 -16.05 -13.15
N THR A 121 -4.20 -15.54 -14.14
CA THR A 121 -4.36 -15.98 -15.54
C THR A 121 -3.66 -17.30 -15.87
N ARG A 122 -2.93 -17.92 -14.92
CA ARG A 122 -2.32 -19.23 -15.14
C ARG A 122 -3.40 -20.30 -15.16
N GLN A 123 -3.34 -21.19 -16.15
CA GLN A 123 -4.36 -22.21 -16.34
C GLN A 123 -4.43 -23.18 -15.16
N GLU A 124 -3.30 -23.47 -14.50
CA GLU A 124 -3.29 -24.32 -13.30
C GLU A 124 -4.00 -23.68 -12.09
N ILE A 125 -4.28 -22.38 -12.10
CA ILE A 125 -4.93 -21.67 -10.98
C ILE A 125 -6.41 -21.44 -11.25
N MET A 126 -6.79 -21.09 -12.49
CA MET A 126 -8.18 -20.78 -12.85
C MET A 126 -9.07 -22.03 -13.07
N ASN A 127 -8.47 -23.21 -13.26
CA ASN A 127 -9.20 -24.45 -13.57
C ASN A 127 -9.54 -25.30 -12.32
N HIS A 128 -9.45 -24.75 -11.12
CA HIS A 128 -9.88 -25.36 -9.85
C HIS A 128 -11.26 -24.86 -9.42
#